data_AF-A0A9X0C364-F1
#
_entry.id   AF-A0A9X0C364-F1
#
_cell.length_a   1.000
_cell.length_b   1.000
_cell.length_c   1.000
_cell.angle_alpha   90.00
_cell.angle_beta   90.00
_cell.angle_gamma   90.00
#
_symmetry.space_group_name_H-M   'P 1'
#
loop_
_entity.id
_entity.type
_entity.pdbx_description
1 polymer ?
#
loop_
_entity_poly.entity_id
_entity_poly.type
_entity_poly.pdbx_seq_one_letter_code
_entity_poly.pdbx_strand_id
1 'polypeptide(L)'
;MSSEDEDDYMNMVIEEPTQKETFTQKKRRELREAEARGRVPSKAERAAQEAARREEALATSTLNPTNKGFQMMAKLGFKPGGVLGKPAAASDSDTNSFLKARAEPLNLTLKENRGGIGLDTEKKRKLREEAEEAVKRIKHEEGSYRDRVREERELKRIEAQVRAAQKVAERLDEESESGATNDDKEQGTGSSAKSNKESGDSTDPSHSRDGPETPTKKKPIKLASHVNVLYRGLIRERERNDSDRQTRHALQSSLPSSFFPKARLPEYDDPTMDREDKKALGSELDQNTSTLEIELEEDDDELDAFNALEPAERLHKLVLFLREKYRYCFWCKYAYEADLELEGCPGLTEEDHD
;
A
#
# COMPACT_ATOMS: atom_id res chain seq x y z
N MET A 1 -42.18 -58.09 14.51
CA MET A 1 -41.98 -57.00 15.50
C MET A 1 -40.60 -56.44 15.26
N SER A 2 -40.56 -55.12 15.01
CA SER A 2 -39.47 -54.15 15.12
C SER A 2 -38.01 -54.59 14.92
N SER A 3 -37.31 -53.93 13.98
CA SER A 3 -36.00 -53.26 14.22
C SER A 3 -35.13 -53.01 12.96
N GLU A 4 -35.66 -52.98 11.73
CA GLU A 4 -34.85 -52.64 10.53
C GLU A 4 -35.21 -51.30 9.86
N ASP A 5 -36.27 -50.62 10.30
CA ASP A 5 -36.69 -49.32 9.74
C ASP A 5 -36.32 -48.11 10.64
N GLU A 6 -35.61 -48.33 11.76
CA GLU A 6 -35.24 -47.26 12.73
C GLU A 6 -33.82 -46.71 12.56
N ASP A 7 -32.94 -47.36 11.78
CA ASP A 7 -31.52 -46.97 11.63
C ASP A 7 -31.26 -45.97 10.48
N ASP A 8 -32.26 -45.67 9.64
CA ASP A 8 -32.17 -44.61 8.62
C ASP A 8 -32.58 -43.22 9.19
N TYR A 9 -32.95 -43.15 10.48
CA TYR A 9 -33.41 -41.93 11.16
C TYR A 9 -32.27 -41.02 11.65
N MET A 10 -31.01 -41.44 11.54
CA MET A 10 -29.86 -40.65 12.02
C MET A 10 -28.75 -40.42 10.98
N ASN A 11 -28.98 -40.78 9.71
CA ASN A 11 -28.04 -40.46 8.62
C ASN A 11 -28.65 -39.57 7.53
N MET A 12 -29.59 -38.71 7.90
CA MET A 12 -29.94 -37.54 7.11
C MET A 12 -28.87 -36.48 7.33
N VAL A 13 -27.72 -36.62 6.65
CA VAL A 13 -26.83 -35.49 6.42
C VAL A 13 -27.69 -34.44 5.72
N ILE A 14 -27.99 -33.35 6.42
CA ILE A 14 -28.55 -32.16 5.78
C ILE A 14 -27.49 -31.74 4.77
N GLU A 15 -27.66 -32.15 3.51
CA GLU A 15 -26.93 -31.57 2.41
C GLU A 15 -27.28 -30.09 2.46
N GLU A 16 -26.35 -29.27 2.99
CA GLU A 16 -26.41 -27.83 2.82
C GLU A 16 -26.77 -27.60 1.36
N PRO A 17 -27.83 -26.82 1.04
CA PRO A 17 -28.28 -26.71 -0.33
C PRO A 17 -27.10 -26.19 -1.11
N THR A 18 -26.49 -27.07 -1.91
CA THR A 18 -25.43 -26.68 -2.83
C THR A 18 -26.07 -25.60 -3.66
N GLN A 19 -25.64 -24.35 -3.44
CA GLN A 19 -26.24 -23.22 -4.12
C GLN A 19 -26.21 -23.57 -5.59
N LYS A 20 -27.39 -23.78 -6.19
CA LYS A 20 -27.49 -24.25 -7.56
C LYS A 20 -26.67 -23.28 -8.37
N GLU A 21 -25.56 -23.76 -8.93
CA GLU A 21 -24.62 -22.90 -9.63
C GLU A 21 -25.42 -22.03 -10.58
N THR A 22 -25.20 -20.72 -10.49
CA THR A 22 -25.84 -19.80 -11.41
C THR A 22 -25.55 -20.27 -12.85
N PHE A 23 -26.51 -20.08 -13.76
CA PHE A 23 -26.37 -20.56 -15.13
C PHE A 23 -25.05 -20.10 -15.79
N THR A 24 -24.58 -18.91 -15.42
CA THR A 24 -23.28 -18.34 -15.83
C THR A 24 -22.08 -19.12 -15.27
N GLN A 25 -22.13 -19.55 -14.01
CA GLN A 25 -21.09 -20.37 -13.38
C GLN A 25 -21.04 -21.78 -13.98
N LYS A 26 -22.21 -22.41 -14.21
CA LYS A 26 -22.30 -23.72 -14.86
C LYS A 26 -21.75 -23.70 -16.28
N LYS A 27 -22.13 -22.69 -17.08
CA LYS A 27 -21.63 -22.50 -18.45
C LYS A 27 -20.12 -22.26 -18.48
N ARG A 28 -19.57 -21.54 -17.49
CA ARG A 28 -18.13 -21.29 -17.36
C ARG A 28 -17.34 -22.56 -17.00
N ARG A 29 -17.92 -23.46 -16.20
CA ARG A 29 -17.32 -24.77 -15.89
C ARG A 29 -17.32 -25.66 -17.12
N GLU A 30 -18.47 -25.80 -17.80
CA GLU A 30 -18.59 -26.61 -19.02
C GLU A 30 -17.64 -26.14 -20.12
N LEU A 31 -17.48 -24.81 -20.28
CA LEU A 31 -16.53 -24.23 -21.23
C LEU A 31 -15.08 -24.55 -20.86
N ARG A 32 -14.72 -24.48 -19.57
CA ARG A 32 -13.38 -24.85 -19.08
C ARG A 32 -13.09 -26.34 -19.24
N GLU A 33 -14.07 -27.20 -18.99
CA GLU A 33 -13.96 -28.65 -19.20
C GLU A 33 -13.87 -29.00 -20.69
N ALA A 34 -14.62 -28.32 -21.54
CA ALA A 34 -14.54 -28.47 -22.99
C ALA A 34 -13.19 -27.99 -23.53
N GLU A 35 -12.66 -26.88 -23.01
CA GLU A 35 -11.32 -26.38 -23.32
C GLU A 35 -10.24 -27.38 -22.87
N ALA A 36 -10.36 -27.94 -21.67
CA ALA A 36 -9.44 -28.96 -21.16
C ALA A 36 -9.49 -30.28 -21.95
N ARG A 37 -10.68 -30.72 -22.39
CA ARG A 37 -10.85 -31.92 -23.23
C ARG A 37 -10.44 -31.70 -24.69
N GLY A 38 -10.65 -30.49 -25.20
CA GLY A 38 -10.27 -30.09 -26.56
C GLY A 38 -8.78 -29.77 -26.71
N ARG A 39 -8.08 -29.57 -25.59
CA ARG A 39 -6.64 -29.30 -25.61
C ARG A 39 -5.87 -30.56 -26.00
N VAL A 40 -5.33 -30.56 -27.21
CA VAL A 40 -4.35 -31.57 -27.63
C VAL A 40 -3.06 -31.34 -26.83
N PRO A 41 -2.56 -32.35 -26.09
CA PRO A 41 -1.35 -32.20 -25.32
C PRO A 41 -0.17 -31.88 -26.23
N SER A 42 0.69 -30.96 -25.79
CA SER A 42 1.87 -30.58 -26.55
C SER A 42 2.85 -31.75 -26.68
N LYS A 43 3.77 -31.68 -27.65
CA LYS A 43 4.80 -32.74 -27.83
C LYS A 43 5.62 -32.97 -26.55
N ALA A 44 5.86 -31.92 -25.77
CA ALA A 44 6.56 -32.00 -24.49
C ALA A 44 5.72 -32.68 -23.40
N GLU A 45 4.43 -32.35 -23.30
CA GLU A 45 3.50 -33.00 -22.35
C GLU A 45 3.33 -34.49 -22.64
N ARG A 46 3.25 -34.88 -23.92
CA ARG A 46 3.17 -36.29 -24.31
C ARG A 46 4.42 -37.07 -23.92
N ALA A 47 5.60 -36.48 -24.12
CA ALA A 47 6.86 -37.08 -23.71
C ALA A 47 6.96 -37.21 -22.18
N ALA A 48 6.48 -36.21 -21.43
CA ALA A 48 6.43 -36.26 -19.97
C ALA A 48 5.47 -37.37 -19.46
N GLN A 49 4.29 -37.52 -20.09
CA GLN A 49 3.36 -38.61 -19.76
C GLN A 49 3.95 -40.00 -20.07
N GLU A 50 4.67 -40.14 -21.19
CA GLU A 50 5.36 -41.38 -21.52
C GLU A 50 6.49 -41.71 -20.53
N ALA A 51 7.27 -40.69 -20.13
CA ALA A 51 8.29 -40.82 -19.11
C ALA A 51 7.69 -41.19 -17.74
N ALA A 52 6.61 -40.54 -17.32
CA ALA A 52 5.90 -40.87 -16.09
C ALA A 52 5.36 -42.32 -16.12
N ARG A 53 4.73 -42.74 -17.23
CA ARG A 53 4.28 -44.12 -17.40
C ARG A 53 5.45 -45.12 -17.35
N ARG A 54 6.61 -44.76 -17.89
CA ARG A 54 7.83 -45.57 -17.82
C ARG A 54 8.33 -45.67 -16.37
N GLU A 55 8.35 -44.57 -15.63
CA GLU A 55 8.75 -44.53 -14.22
C GLU A 55 7.77 -45.32 -13.34
N GLU A 56 6.46 -45.15 -13.54
CA GLU A 56 5.42 -45.94 -12.88
C GLU A 56 5.57 -47.43 -13.18
N ALA A 57 5.87 -47.80 -14.43
CA ALA A 57 6.13 -49.19 -14.80
C ALA A 57 7.42 -49.75 -14.18
N LEU A 58 8.46 -48.92 -14.01
CA LEU A 58 9.68 -49.30 -13.30
C LEU A 58 9.47 -49.39 -11.78
N ALA A 59 8.61 -48.53 -11.22
CA ALA A 59 8.26 -48.50 -9.81
C ALA A 59 7.25 -49.59 -9.41
N THR A 60 6.39 -50.02 -10.33
CA THR A 60 5.42 -51.09 -10.07
C THR A 60 6.14 -52.43 -10.01
N SER A 61 6.44 -52.88 -8.80
CA SER A 61 7.04 -54.19 -8.53
C SER A 61 6.27 -55.32 -9.24
N THR A 62 6.92 -56.00 -10.18
CA THR A 62 6.31 -57.04 -11.03
C THR A 62 5.94 -58.34 -10.29
N LEU A 63 6.25 -58.43 -9.00
CA LEU A 63 6.04 -59.60 -8.12
C LEU A 63 4.73 -59.50 -7.31
N ASN A 64 3.62 -59.18 -7.97
CA ASN A 64 2.29 -59.18 -7.35
C ASN A 64 1.76 -60.62 -7.20
N PRO A 65 1.11 -61.00 -6.07
CA PRO A 65 0.57 -62.34 -5.84
C PRO A 65 -0.54 -62.76 -6.83
N THR A 66 -1.14 -61.77 -7.49
CA THR A 66 -2.15 -61.94 -8.55
C THR A 66 -1.53 -62.29 -9.90
N ASN A 67 -0.23 -62.05 -10.11
CA ASN A 67 0.45 -62.34 -11.37
C ASN A 67 0.70 -63.86 -11.51
N LYS A 68 0.24 -64.46 -12.61
CA LYS A 68 0.44 -65.89 -12.93
C LYS A 68 1.92 -66.31 -12.83
N GLY A 69 2.85 -65.42 -13.21
CA GLY A 69 4.28 -65.67 -13.10
C GLY A 69 4.74 -65.89 -11.67
N PHE A 70 4.26 -65.06 -10.72
CA PHE A 70 4.55 -65.24 -9.30
C PHE A 70 3.94 -66.53 -8.74
N GLN A 71 2.72 -66.88 -9.18
CA GLN A 71 2.06 -68.14 -8.79
C GLN A 71 2.81 -69.39 -9.30
N MET A 72 3.39 -69.34 -10.50
CA MET A 72 4.24 -70.41 -11.02
C MET A 72 5.58 -70.50 -10.26
N MET A 73 6.22 -69.37 -9.96
CA MET A 73 7.46 -69.34 -9.18
C MET A 73 7.26 -69.87 -7.76
N ALA A 74 6.15 -69.49 -7.10
CA ALA A 74 5.79 -69.98 -5.78
C ALA A 74 5.61 -71.52 -5.76
N LYS A 75 5.00 -72.09 -6.81
CA LYS A 75 4.85 -73.55 -6.96
C LYS A 75 6.19 -74.28 -7.20
N LEU A 76 7.18 -73.59 -7.76
CA LEU A 76 8.54 -74.11 -7.96
C LEU A 76 9.45 -73.91 -6.73
N GLY A 77 8.90 -73.45 -5.60
CA GLY A 77 9.64 -73.32 -4.34
C GLY A 77 10.21 -71.92 -4.07
N PHE A 78 9.86 -70.90 -4.87
CA PHE A 78 10.21 -69.52 -4.57
C PHE A 78 9.41 -69.01 -3.37
N LYS A 79 10.11 -68.54 -2.33
CA LYS A 79 9.48 -67.89 -1.17
C LYS A 79 9.44 -66.37 -1.41
N PRO A 80 8.31 -65.68 -1.14
CA PRO A 80 8.25 -64.23 -1.27
C PRO A 80 9.36 -63.56 -0.46
N GLY A 81 10.15 -62.70 -1.10
CA GLY A 81 11.31 -62.04 -0.48
C GLY A 81 12.61 -62.86 -0.50
N GLY A 82 12.61 -64.05 -1.09
CA GLY A 82 13.82 -64.87 -1.28
C GLY A 82 14.61 -64.45 -2.52
N VAL A 83 15.91 -64.73 -2.51
CA VAL A 83 16.78 -64.66 -3.70
C VAL A 83 16.77 -66.00 -4.45
N LEU A 84 16.80 -65.96 -5.78
CA LEU A 84 16.86 -67.16 -6.60
C LEU A 84 18.30 -67.70 -6.69
N GLY A 85 18.46 -69.02 -6.62
CA GLY A 85 19.77 -69.71 -6.71
C GLY A 85 20.22 -70.33 -5.39
N LYS A 86 21.25 -71.18 -5.44
CA LYS A 86 21.85 -71.78 -4.24
C LYS A 86 22.53 -70.67 -3.44
N PRO A 87 22.27 -70.51 -2.12
CA PRO A 87 23.00 -69.53 -1.33
C PRO A 87 24.49 -69.90 -1.39
N ALA A 88 25.33 -68.94 -1.78
CA ALA A 88 26.77 -69.13 -1.76
C ALA A 88 27.18 -69.48 -0.33
N ALA A 89 27.68 -70.69 -0.12
CA ALA A 89 28.30 -71.04 1.15
C ALA A 89 29.47 -70.08 1.39
N ALA A 90 29.66 -69.65 2.63
CA ALA A 90 30.64 -68.65 3.07
C ALA A 90 32.09 -69.16 2.95
N SER A 91 32.50 -69.59 1.76
CA SER A 91 33.84 -70.08 1.42
C SER A 91 34.14 -69.71 -0.04
N ASP A 92 34.35 -68.43 -0.29
CA ASP A 92 35.50 -67.94 -1.06
C ASP A 92 35.48 -66.41 -1.19
N SER A 93 36.68 -65.85 -1.08
CA SER A 93 37.07 -64.45 -0.91
C SER A 93 36.26 -63.35 -1.62
N ASP A 94 36.32 -62.15 -1.01
CA ASP A 94 35.80 -60.81 -1.35
C ASP A 94 36.04 -60.29 -2.80
N THR A 95 36.45 -61.12 -3.74
CA THR A 95 36.75 -60.71 -5.13
C THR A 95 35.53 -60.74 -6.06
N ASN A 96 34.40 -61.35 -5.65
CA ASN A 96 33.21 -61.53 -6.51
C ASN A 96 31.92 -60.87 -5.95
N SER A 97 31.99 -59.60 -5.53
CA SER A 97 30.79 -58.79 -5.18
C SER A 97 29.76 -58.71 -6.33
N PHE A 98 30.19 -58.93 -7.58
CA PHE A 98 29.32 -58.97 -8.76
C PHE A 98 28.32 -60.12 -8.77
N LEU A 99 28.63 -61.26 -8.13
CA LEU A 99 27.78 -62.46 -8.11
C LEU A 99 26.85 -62.54 -6.88
N LYS A 100 26.75 -61.46 -6.10
CA LYS A 100 25.82 -61.41 -4.97
C LYS A 100 24.38 -61.49 -5.48
N ALA A 101 23.67 -62.56 -5.14
CA ALA A 101 22.27 -62.74 -5.49
C ALA A 101 21.44 -61.55 -4.95
N ARG A 102 20.68 -60.88 -5.84
CA ARG A 102 19.87 -59.69 -5.50
C ARG A 102 18.39 -60.07 -5.52
N ALA A 103 17.64 -59.51 -4.57
CA ALA A 103 16.18 -59.66 -4.51
C ALA A 103 15.47 -58.67 -5.45
N GLU A 104 16.12 -57.54 -5.77
CA GLU A 104 15.60 -56.49 -6.63
C GLU A 104 16.28 -56.50 -8.01
N PRO A 105 15.53 -56.25 -9.10
CA PRO A 105 16.09 -56.12 -10.43
C PRO A 105 17.07 -54.95 -10.53
N LEU A 106 18.03 -55.03 -11.45
CA LEU A 106 19.00 -53.96 -11.66
C LEU A 106 18.33 -52.72 -12.24
N ASN A 107 18.53 -51.57 -11.58
CA ASN A 107 18.12 -50.28 -12.10
C ASN A 107 18.98 -49.90 -13.31
N LEU A 108 18.37 -49.85 -14.50
CA LEU A 108 19.04 -49.41 -15.73
C LEU A 108 18.93 -47.89 -15.85
N THR A 109 20.05 -47.19 -15.71
CA THR A 109 20.15 -45.76 -16.00
C THR A 109 20.33 -45.56 -17.51
N LEU A 110 19.23 -45.38 -18.24
CA LEU A 110 19.31 -45.05 -19.66
C LEU A 110 19.82 -43.62 -19.82
N LYS A 111 20.97 -43.49 -20.47
CA LYS A 111 21.55 -42.20 -20.80
C LYS A 111 20.93 -41.67 -22.09
N GLU A 112 19.96 -40.78 -21.94
CA GLU A 112 19.23 -40.20 -23.07
C GLU A 112 20.05 -39.14 -23.84
N ASN A 113 21.11 -38.62 -23.21
CA ASN A 113 21.94 -37.56 -23.75
C ASN A 113 23.26 -38.09 -24.34
N ARG A 114 23.68 -37.53 -25.47
CA ARG A 114 25.03 -37.73 -26.05
C ARG A 114 26.16 -37.01 -25.28
N GLY A 115 25.87 -36.46 -24.10
CA GLY A 115 26.85 -35.74 -23.28
C GLY A 115 27.87 -36.67 -22.61
N GLY A 116 29.01 -36.15 -22.17
CA GLY A 116 30.01 -36.90 -21.40
C GLY A 116 29.45 -37.44 -20.07
N ILE A 117 30.04 -38.51 -19.53
CA ILE A 117 29.76 -38.96 -18.15
C ILE A 117 30.35 -37.90 -17.21
N GLY A 118 29.54 -37.26 -16.37
CA GLY A 118 29.97 -36.22 -15.42
C GLY A 118 29.43 -34.80 -15.67
N LEU A 119 28.82 -34.53 -16.83
CA LEU A 119 28.25 -33.21 -17.14
C LEU A 119 26.97 -32.95 -16.33
N ASP A 120 26.21 -34.01 -16.02
CA ASP A 120 24.98 -33.91 -15.23
C ASP A 120 25.25 -33.60 -13.75
N THR A 121 26.40 -34.03 -13.21
CA THR A 121 26.81 -33.70 -11.84
C THR A 121 27.25 -32.25 -11.71
N GLU A 122 27.97 -31.72 -12.71
CA GLU A 122 28.35 -30.30 -12.72
C GLU A 122 27.15 -29.37 -12.92
N LYS A 123 26.20 -29.74 -13.80
CA LYS A 123 24.93 -29.02 -13.96
C LYS A 123 24.13 -28.98 -12.67
N LYS A 124 24.03 -30.10 -11.96
CA LYS A 124 23.36 -30.16 -10.65
C LYS A 124 24.04 -29.26 -9.61
N ARG A 125 25.37 -29.14 -9.63
CA ARG A 125 26.11 -28.24 -8.74
C ARG A 125 25.81 -26.78 -9.05
N LYS A 126 25.86 -26.38 -10.33
CA LYS A 126 25.58 -25.01 -10.77
C LYS A 126 24.15 -24.57 -10.43
N LEU A 127 23.16 -25.44 -10.67
CA LEU A 127 21.77 -25.14 -10.33
C LEU A 127 21.54 -24.95 -8.83
N ARG A 128 22.28 -25.68 -7.98
CA ARG A 128 22.23 -25.50 -6.52
C ARG A 128 22.82 -24.16 -6.10
N GLU A 129 23.98 -23.80 -6.66
CA GLU A 129 24.66 -22.53 -6.40
C GLU A 129 23.79 -21.32 -6.82
N GLU A 130 23.19 -21.38 -8.01
CA GLU A 130 22.26 -20.36 -8.50
C GLU A 130 21.00 -20.23 -7.61
N ALA A 131 20.47 -21.36 -7.09
CA ALA A 131 19.35 -21.34 -6.16
C ALA A 131 19.73 -20.72 -4.80
N GLU A 132 20.92 -21.02 -4.29
CA GLU A 132 21.43 -20.42 -3.04
C GLU A 132 21.68 -18.91 -3.19
N GLU A 133 22.19 -18.47 -4.35
CA GLU A 133 22.32 -17.05 -4.68
C GLU A 133 20.98 -16.34 -4.79
N ALA A 134 19.97 -16.96 -5.42
CA ALA A 134 18.63 -16.41 -5.50
C ALA A 134 18.01 -16.22 -4.11
N VAL A 135 18.18 -17.19 -3.19
CA VAL A 135 17.72 -17.07 -1.80
C VAL A 135 18.45 -15.94 -1.06
N LYS A 136 19.76 -15.76 -1.29
CA LYS A 136 20.52 -14.64 -0.70
C LYS A 136 20.05 -13.29 -1.24
N ARG A 137 19.74 -13.18 -2.54
CA ARG A 137 19.18 -11.95 -3.14
C ARG A 137 17.82 -11.60 -2.57
N ILE A 138 16.91 -12.58 -2.44
CA ILE A 138 15.59 -12.37 -1.83
C ILE A 138 15.73 -11.89 -0.37
N LYS A 139 16.63 -12.48 0.43
CA LYS A 139 16.88 -12.03 1.80
C LYS A 139 17.48 -10.62 1.88
N HIS A 140 18.35 -10.27 0.94
CA HIS A 140 18.90 -8.91 0.83
C HIS A 140 17.82 -7.89 0.45
N GLU A 141 16.90 -8.27 -0.46
CA GLU A 141 15.75 -7.46 -0.83
C GLU A 141 14.76 -7.27 0.33
N GLU A 142 14.53 -8.30 1.17
CA GLU A 142 13.70 -8.19 2.38
C GLU A 142 14.29 -7.24 3.43
N GLY A 143 15.62 -7.24 3.62
CA GLY A 143 16.31 -6.26 4.46
C GLY A 143 16.15 -4.84 3.92
N SER A 144 16.33 -4.67 2.61
CA SER A 144 16.16 -3.39 1.92
C SER A 144 14.72 -2.84 2.03
N TYR A 145 13.69 -3.69 1.99
CA TYR A 145 12.30 -3.22 2.15
C TYR A 145 12.04 -2.64 3.54
N ARG A 146 12.54 -3.28 4.61
CA ARG A 146 12.36 -2.79 5.98
C ARG A 146 13.05 -1.44 6.20
N ASP A 147 14.23 -1.27 5.62
CA ASP A 147 14.98 -0.02 5.73
C ASP A 147 14.31 1.11 4.95
N ARG A 148 13.84 0.84 3.71
CA ARG A 148 13.06 1.81 2.93
C ARG A 148 11.78 2.27 3.63
N VAL A 149 11.06 1.33 4.26
CA VAL A 149 9.84 1.67 5.03
C VAL A 149 10.17 2.49 6.28
N ARG A 150 11.34 2.26 6.91
CA ARG A 150 11.81 3.07 8.04
C ARG A 150 12.11 4.49 7.60
N GLU A 151 12.92 4.64 6.55
CA GLU A 151 13.29 5.94 5.97
C GLU A 151 12.04 6.72 5.53
N GLU A 152 11.09 6.07 4.84
CA GLU A 152 9.84 6.71 4.41
C GLU A 152 9.00 7.22 5.61
N ARG A 153 8.99 6.48 6.73
CA ARG A 153 8.29 6.92 7.95
C ARG A 153 9.00 8.07 8.64
N GLU A 154 10.34 8.06 8.66
CA GLU A 154 11.16 9.13 9.21
C GLU A 154 10.97 10.42 8.40
N LEU A 155 11.04 10.34 7.06
CA LEU A 155 10.76 11.46 6.16
C LEU A 155 9.35 12.01 6.36
N LYS A 156 8.32 11.15 6.42
CA LYS A 156 6.93 11.57 6.69
C LYS A 156 6.77 12.26 8.05
N ARG A 157 7.50 11.80 9.07
CA ARG A 157 7.49 12.44 10.40
C ARG A 157 8.10 13.85 10.31
N ILE A 158 9.25 13.99 9.67
CA ILE A 158 9.92 15.27 9.49
C ILE A 158 9.05 16.21 8.65
N GLU A 159 8.44 15.74 7.56
CA GLU A 159 7.49 16.52 6.75
C GLU A 159 6.28 17.00 7.57
N ALA A 160 5.76 16.17 8.46
CA ALA A 160 4.68 16.56 9.37
C ALA A 160 5.14 17.65 10.36
N GLN A 161 6.37 17.55 10.87
CA GLN A 161 6.98 18.59 11.72
C GLN A 161 7.21 19.89 10.94
N VAL A 162 7.66 19.83 9.68
CA VAL A 162 7.79 21.00 8.78
C VAL A 162 6.44 21.69 8.63
N ARG A 163 5.38 20.93 8.29
CA ARG A 163 4.02 21.48 8.17
C ARG A 163 3.52 22.10 9.49
N ALA A 164 3.85 21.50 10.62
CA ALA A 164 3.51 22.06 11.92
C ALA A 164 4.27 23.37 12.21
N ALA A 165 5.58 23.41 11.94
CA ALA A 165 6.40 24.60 12.10
C ALA A 165 5.95 25.74 11.17
N GLN A 166 5.58 25.44 9.92
CA GLN A 166 5.01 26.41 8.98
C GLN A 166 3.73 27.04 9.51
N LYS A 167 2.81 26.25 10.08
CA LYS A 167 1.58 26.76 10.69
C LYS A 167 1.85 27.66 11.89
N VAL A 168 2.85 27.32 12.70
CA VAL A 168 3.25 28.17 13.83
C VAL A 168 3.85 29.48 13.35
N ALA A 169 4.72 29.43 12.33
CA ALA A 169 5.28 30.64 11.71
C ALA A 169 4.17 31.54 11.13
N GLU A 170 3.26 30.99 10.32
CA GLU A 170 2.09 31.71 9.78
C GLU A 170 1.29 32.39 10.90
N ARG A 171 0.98 31.64 11.97
CA ARG A 171 0.22 32.17 13.11
C ARG A 171 0.95 33.31 13.84
N LEU A 172 2.25 33.15 14.12
CA LEU A 172 3.03 34.19 14.80
C LEU A 172 3.24 35.42 13.92
N ASP A 173 3.36 35.23 12.60
CA ASP A 173 3.34 36.32 11.62
C ASP A 173 2.00 37.08 11.66
N GLU A 174 0.86 36.39 11.62
CA GLU A 174 -0.46 37.02 11.75
C GLU A 174 -0.66 37.74 13.10
N GLU A 175 -0.21 37.15 14.21
CA GLU A 175 -0.25 37.76 15.55
C GLU A 175 0.63 39.03 15.61
N SER A 176 1.82 39.01 15.01
CA SER A 176 2.70 40.17 14.96
C SER A 176 2.17 41.31 14.09
N GLU A 177 1.55 41.00 12.95
CA GLU A 177 0.94 42.00 12.08
C GLU A 177 -0.35 42.58 12.67
N SER A 178 -1.18 41.73 13.29
CA SER A 178 -2.39 42.19 13.96
C SER A 178 -2.07 43.01 15.22
N GLY A 179 -1.03 42.62 15.97
CA GLY A 179 -0.46 43.41 17.05
C GLY A 179 0.00 44.79 16.57
N ALA A 180 0.76 44.85 15.49
CA ALA A 180 1.20 46.11 14.87
C ALA A 180 0.03 47.00 14.40
N THR A 181 -1.08 46.41 13.94
CA THR A 181 -2.28 47.18 13.55
C THR A 181 -3.15 47.63 14.72
N ASN A 182 -3.00 46.99 15.89
CA ASN A 182 -3.69 47.38 17.12
C ASN A 182 -2.88 48.41 17.93
N ASP A 183 -1.57 48.55 17.72
CA ASP A 183 -0.76 49.56 18.41
C ASP A 183 -1.11 51.02 18.01
N ASP A 184 -1.87 51.24 16.93
CA ASP A 184 -2.46 52.55 16.60
C ASP A 184 -3.80 52.82 17.33
N LYS A 185 -4.32 51.85 18.10
CA LYS A 185 -5.52 52.00 18.91
C LYS A 185 -5.40 51.25 20.24
N GLU A 186 -5.21 52.05 21.28
CA GLU A 186 -5.44 51.77 22.71
C GLU A 186 -4.20 51.42 23.54
N GLN A 187 -3.59 52.49 24.07
CA GLN A 187 -3.12 52.50 25.45
C GLN A 187 -4.29 52.08 26.37
N GLY A 188 -4.16 50.91 27.00
CA GLY A 188 -5.20 50.39 27.89
C GLY A 188 -4.78 49.14 28.66
N THR A 189 -3.82 49.30 29.57
CA THR A 189 -3.59 48.55 30.83
C THR A 189 -4.21 47.14 31.01
N GLY A 190 -3.36 46.15 31.30
CA GLY A 190 -3.57 45.25 32.46
C GLY A 190 -3.85 43.75 32.22
N SER A 191 -2.78 42.96 32.35
CA SER A 191 -2.65 41.71 33.12
C SER A 191 -3.61 40.51 32.94
N SER A 192 -2.99 39.37 32.58
CA SER A 192 -3.08 38.02 33.17
C SER A 192 -4.43 37.47 33.64
N ALA A 193 -4.83 36.30 33.12
CA ALA A 193 -4.74 35.02 33.85
C ALA A 193 -5.41 33.84 33.11
N LYS A 194 -4.67 32.73 33.07
CA LYS A 194 -5.08 31.36 32.78
C LYS A 194 -6.29 30.93 33.63
N SER A 195 -7.25 30.20 33.04
CA SER A 195 -7.91 29.10 33.76
C SER A 195 -8.39 28.00 32.80
N ASN A 196 -7.92 26.79 33.08
CA ASN A 196 -8.40 25.53 32.53
C ASN A 196 -9.82 25.24 33.01
N LYS A 197 -10.64 24.62 32.15
CA LYS A 197 -11.72 23.73 32.61
C LYS A 197 -11.99 22.64 31.56
N GLU A 198 -11.60 21.42 31.89
CA GLU A 198 -12.11 20.20 31.27
C GLU A 198 -13.45 19.81 31.91
N SER A 199 -14.41 19.29 31.12
CA SER A 199 -15.17 18.05 31.40
C SER A 199 -16.43 17.90 30.52
N GLY A 200 -16.62 16.70 29.96
CA GLY A 200 -17.92 16.07 29.63
C GLY A 200 -18.55 16.46 28.29
N ASP A 201 -18.52 15.62 27.26
CA ASP A 201 -19.43 14.47 27.03
C ASP A 201 -20.91 14.85 26.86
N SER A 202 -21.37 14.87 25.61
CA SER A 202 -22.68 14.35 25.16
C SER A 202 -22.91 14.68 23.67
N THR A 203 -22.94 13.62 22.87
CA THR A 203 -23.53 13.59 21.52
C THR A 203 -25.05 13.73 21.60
N ASP A 204 -25.61 14.75 20.93
CA ASP A 204 -26.93 14.66 20.29
C ASP A 204 -27.06 15.73 19.17
N PRO A 205 -27.51 15.40 17.94
CA PRO A 205 -27.56 16.34 16.83
C PRO A 205 -29.00 16.79 16.55
N SER A 206 -29.42 17.93 17.09
CA SER A 206 -30.52 18.72 16.52
C SER A 206 -30.66 20.05 17.25
N HIS A 207 -30.21 21.15 16.64
CA HIS A 207 -30.83 22.46 16.82
C HIS A 207 -30.36 23.42 15.72
N SER A 208 -31.31 23.80 14.88
CA SER A 208 -31.24 24.82 13.84
C SER A 208 -30.72 26.14 14.43
N ARG A 209 -29.66 26.70 13.83
CA ARG A 209 -29.15 28.03 14.14
C ARG A 209 -29.57 28.99 13.01
N ASP A 210 -30.74 29.61 13.16
CA ASP A 210 -31.04 30.88 12.53
C ASP A 210 -30.58 31.99 13.48
N GLY A 211 -29.43 32.59 13.18
CA GLY A 211 -28.92 33.79 13.83
C GLY A 211 -28.28 34.69 12.76
N PRO A 212 -28.44 36.02 12.83
CA PRO A 212 -28.03 36.91 11.75
C PRO A 212 -26.51 36.95 11.66
N GLU A 213 -25.96 36.51 10.53
CA GLU A 213 -24.53 36.61 10.25
C GLU A 213 -24.12 38.09 10.17
N THR A 214 -23.19 38.49 11.03
CA THR A 214 -22.53 39.79 10.93
C THR A 214 -21.51 39.72 9.79
N PRO A 215 -21.45 40.71 8.88
CA PRO A 215 -20.55 40.67 7.74
C PRO A 215 -19.12 40.81 8.24
N THR A 216 -18.38 39.69 8.27
CA THR A 216 -16.93 39.72 8.47
C THR A 216 -16.32 40.45 7.27
N LYS A 217 -15.71 41.61 7.53
CA LYS A 217 -15.00 42.38 6.50
C LYS A 217 -13.90 41.49 5.94
N LYS A 218 -14.02 41.07 4.68
CA LYS A 218 -12.99 40.31 3.97
C LYS A 218 -11.73 41.18 3.94
N LYS A 219 -10.67 40.72 4.61
CA LYS A 219 -9.36 41.38 4.56
C LYS A 219 -8.85 41.34 3.10
N PRO A 220 -8.16 42.39 2.61
CA PRO A 220 -7.56 42.35 1.29
C PRO A 220 -6.57 41.17 1.25
N ILE A 221 -6.69 40.35 0.21
CA ILE A 221 -5.79 39.21 0.00
C ILE A 221 -4.41 39.78 -0.31
N LYS A 222 -3.40 39.34 0.44
CA LYS A 222 -2.03 39.76 0.20
C LYS A 222 -1.48 38.96 -0.96
N LEU A 223 -0.77 39.64 -1.86
CA LEU A 223 0.01 38.99 -2.92
C LEU A 223 0.95 37.95 -2.30
N ALA A 224 0.99 36.74 -2.87
CA ALA A 224 1.78 35.63 -2.33
C ALA A 224 3.28 35.96 -2.21
N SER A 225 3.77 36.93 -3.00
CA SER A 225 5.16 37.41 -2.97
C SER A 225 5.53 38.21 -1.72
N HIS A 226 4.56 38.78 -1.00
CA HIS A 226 4.81 39.50 0.27
C HIS A 226 4.94 38.54 1.46
N VAL A 227 4.52 37.28 1.29
CA VAL A 227 4.60 36.25 2.34
C VAL A 227 5.98 35.61 2.34
N ASN A 228 6.53 35.31 3.52
CA ASN A 228 7.83 34.65 3.62
C ASN A 228 7.83 33.27 2.92
N VAL A 229 8.89 33.02 2.16
CA VAL A 229 9.20 31.75 1.45
C VAL A 229 8.94 30.51 2.31
N LEU A 230 9.28 30.57 3.60
CA LEU A 230 9.26 29.42 4.51
C LEU A 230 7.86 28.82 4.71
N TYR A 231 6.80 29.63 4.67
CA TYR A 231 5.42 29.18 4.86
C TYR A 231 4.44 29.62 3.76
N ARG A 232 4.87 30.44 2.78
CA ARG A 232 4.00 30.82 1.65
C ARG A 232 3.50 29.62 0.83
N GLY A 233 4.28 28.54 0.75
CA GLY A 233 3.83 27.30 0.09
C GLY A 233 2.61 26.67 0.76
N LEU A 234 2.48 26.81 2.08
CA LEU A 234 1.30 26.34 2.83
C LEU A 234 0.05 27.18 2.50
N ILE A 235 0.23 28.49 2.29
CA ILE A 235 -0.85 29.40 1.88
C ILE A 235 -1.27 29.10 0.44
N ARG A 236 -0.31 28.99 -0.49
CA ARG A 236 -0.59 28.59 -1.88
C ARG A 236 -1.27 27.22 -1.98
N GLU A 237 -0.87 26.24 -1.17
CA GLU A 237 -1.54 24.92 -1.12
C GLU A 237 -2.99 25.04 -0.63
N ARG A 238 -3.26 25.89 0.36
CA ARG A 238 -4.61 26.17 0.86
C ARG A 238 -5.46 26.86 -0.22
N GLU A 239 -4.93 27.87 -0.88
CA GLU A 239 -5.58 28.60 -1.97
C GLU A 239 -5.87 27.71 -3.18
N ARG A 240 -4.91 26.87 -3.58
CA ARG A 240 -5.11 25.88 -4.65
C ARG A 240 -6.22 24.89 -4.29
N ASN A 241 -6.22 24.36 -3.06
CA ASN A 241 -7.27 23.46 -2.61
C ASN A 241 -8.65 24.14 -2.56
N ASP A 242 -8.70 25.42 -2.15
CA ASP A 242 -9.93 26.20 -2.14
C ASP A 242 -10.42 26.51 -3.57
N SER A 243 -9.51 26.81 -4.50
CA SER A 243 -9.80 26.99 -5.93
C SER A 243 -10.30 25.68 -6.54
N ASP A 244 -9.61 24.55 -6.31
CA ASP A 244 -10.04 23.22 -6.75
C ASP A 244 -11.41 22.84 -6.18
N ARG A 245 -11.69 23.20 -4.92
CA ARG A 245 -13.00 23.01 -4.32
C ARG A 245 -14.06 23.86 -5.02
N GLN A 246 -13.75 25.11 -5.34
CA GLN A 246 -14.64 26.02 -6.05
C GLN A 246 -14.89 25.54 -7.49
N THR A 247 -13.86 25.15 -8.24
CA THR A 247 -14.01 24.62 -9.60
C THR A 247 -14.81 23.31 -9.59
N ARG A 248 -14.54 22.40 -8.65
CA ARG A 248 -15.29 21.15 -8.52
C ARG A 248 -16.75 21.40 -8.14
N HIS A 249 -17.01 22.37 -7.26
CA HIS A 249 -18.36 22.80 -6.92
C HIS A 249 -19.06 23.45 -8.11
N ALA A 250 -18.39 24.32 -8.87
CA ALA A 250 -18.91 24.94 -10.09
C ALA A 250 -19.21 23.91 -11.18
N LEU A 251 -18.34 22.92 -11.37
CA LEU A 251 -18.60 21.79 -12.25
C LEU A 251 -19.83 21.02 -11.78
N GLN A 252 -19.89 20.64 -10.50
CA GLN A 252 -21.04 19.93 -9.93
C GLN A 252 -22.36 20.71 -10.03
N SER A 253 -22.33 22.04 -9.86
CA SER A 253 -23.52 22.88 -9.97
C SER A 253 -23.90 23.23 -11.41
N SER A 254 -22.94 23.18 -12.34
CA SER A 254 -23.18 23.37 -13.78
C SER A 254 -23.67 22.10 -14.50
N LEU A 255 -23.56 20.93 -13.87
CA LEU A 255 -24.07 19.69 -14.44
C LEU A 255 -25.62 19.69 -14.42
N PRO A 256 -26.29 19.44 -15.56
CA PRO A 256 -27.74 19.33 -15.59
C PRO A 256 -28.19 18.13 -14.75
N SER A 257 -28.92 18.42 -13.67
CA SER A 257 -29.64 17.42 -12.89
C SER A 257 -30.69 16.75 -13.79
N SER A 258 -30.98 15.46 -13.57
CA SER A 258 -32.08 14.75 -14.25
C SER A 258 -33.45 15.44 -14.08
N PHE A 259 -33.57 16.31 -13.08
CA PHE A 259 -34.77 17.12 -12.82
C PHE A 259 -34.74 18.49 -13.52
N PHE A 260 -33.56 19.02 -13.89
CA PHE A 260 -33.39 20.27 -14.62
C PHE A 260 -32.38 20.10 -15.79
N PRO A 261 -32.87 19.73 -16.99
CA PRO A 261 -32.04 19.45 -18.17
C PRO A 261 -31.21 20.64 -18.70
N LYS A 262 -31.52 21.86 -18.24
CA LYS A 262 -30.77 23.09 -18.53
C LYS A 262 -30.32 23.67 -17.20
N ALA A 263 -29.06 23.44 -16.84
CA ALA A 263 -28.49 23.93 -15.58
C ALA A 263 -28.41 25.48 -15.51
N ARG A 264 -28.41 26.16 -16.67
CA ARG A 264 -28.56 27.61 -16.78
C ARG A 264 -29.69 27.94 -17.76
N LEU A 265 -30.70 28.66 -17.29
CA LEU A 265 -31.66 29.34 -18.16
C LEU A 265 -30.87 30.35 -19.02
N PRO A 266 -31.29 30.65 -20.27
CA PRO A 266 -30.74 31.79 -21.01
C PRO A 266 -30.70 33.01 -20.10
N GLU A 267 -29.51 33.57 -19.94
CA GLU A 267 -29.24 34.67 -19.02
C GLU A 267 -30.11 35.85 -19.46
N TYR A 268 -31.05 36.25 -18.61
CA TYR A 268 -31.85 37.44 -18.83
C TYR A 268 -30.99 38.62 -18.42
N ASP A 269 -30.21 39.14 -19.38
CA ASP A 269 -29.43 40.37 -19.21
C ASP A 269 -30.41 41.54 -19.11
N ASP A 270 -30.88 41.80 -17.88
CA ASP A 270 -31.73 42.94 -17.57
C ASP A 270 -30.84 44.17 -17.30
N PRO A 271 -30.92 45.23 -18.12
CA PRO A 271 -30.13 46.44 -17.94
C PRO A 271 -30.42 47.20 -16.64
N THR A 272 -31.52 46.87 -15.95
CA THR A 272 -31.92 47.50 -14.68
C THR A 272 -31.31 46.83 -13.45
N MET A 273 -30.63 45.69 -13.62
CA MET A 273 -30.02 44.95 -12.52
C MET A 273 -28.84 45.73 -11.95
N ASP A 274 -28.88 45.92 -10.63
CA ASP A 274 -27.79 46.56 -9.93
C ASP A 274 -26.59 45.61 -9.76
N ARG A 275 -25.50 46.11 -9.19
CA ARG A 275 -24.27 45.33 -9.02
C ARG A 275 -24.46 44.16 -8.05
N GLU A 276 -25.31 44.35 -7.04
CA GLU A 276 -25.60 43.32 -6.04
C GLU A 276 -26.43 42.18 -6.66
N ASP A 277 -27.41 42.48 -7.50
CA ASP A 277 -28.23 41.53 -8.23
C ASP A 277 -27.41 40.72 -9.26
N LYS A 278 -26.50 41.39 -9.98
CA LYS A 278 -25.57 40.74 -10.91
C LYS A 278 -24.60 39.79 -10.21
N LYS A 279 -24.14 40.16 -9.02
CA LYS A 279 -23.29 39.33 -8.17
C LYS A 279 -24.07 38.13 -7.61
N ALA A 280 -25.33 38.32 -7.22
CA ALA A 280 -26.20 37.25 -6.74
C ALA A 280 -26.51 36.20 -7.83
N LEU A 281 -26.62 36.62 -9.09
CA LEU A 281 -26.83 35.72 -10.24
C LEU A 281 -25.54 35.06 -10.77
N GLY A 282 -24.37 35.44 -10.23
CA GLY A 282 -23.09 34.89 -10.67
C GLY A 282 -22.66 35.33 -12.09
N SER A 283 -23.19 36.47 -12.55
CA SER A 283 -22.89 37.05 -13.86
C SER A 283 -21.57 37.84 -13.87
N GLU A 284 -21.20 38.46 -12.74
CA GLU A 284 -19.88 39.07 -12.58
C GLU A 284 -18.84 38.02 -12.17
N LEU A 285 -17.88 37.72 -13.07
CA LEU A 285 -16.58 37.18 -12.65
C LEU A 285 -15.94 38.25 -11.75
N ASP A 286 -15.83 37.96 -10.44
CA ASP A 286 -15.15 38.86 -9.51
C ASP A 286 -13.71 39.09 -10.02
N GLN A 287 -13.31 40.33 -10.27
CA GLN A 287 -11.94 40.66 -10.69
C GLN A 287 -10.88 40.07 -9.73
N ASN A 288 -11.26 39.89 -8.46
CA ASN A 288 -10.45 39.26 -7.43
C ASN A 288 -10.22 37.76 -7.66
N THR A 289 -11.14 37.02 -8.30
CA THR A 289 -10.90 35.59 -8.63
C THR A 289 -9.92 35.48 -9.77
N SER A 290 -10.03 36.37 -10.77
CA SER A 290 -9.10 36.44 -11.89
C SER A 290 -7.67 36.81 -11.47
N THR A 291 -7.49 37.71 -10.50
CA THR A 291 -6.13 38.01 -9.98
C THR A 291 -5.51 36.85 -9.20
N LEU A 292 -6.31 36.10 -8.41
CA LEU A 292 -5.80 34.91 -7.71
C LEU A 292 -5.43 33.77 -8.66
N GLU A 293 -6.19 33.59 -9.74
CA GLU A 293 -5.87 32.61 -10.78
C GLU A 293 -4.53 32.91 -11.45
N ILE A 294 -4.25 34.19 -11.73
CA ILE A 294 -2.96 34.62 -12.31
C ILE A 294 -1.80 34.37 -11.33
N GLU A 295 -1.96 34.63 -10.02
CA GLU A 295 -0.91 34.36 -9.02
C GLU A 295 -0.63 32.86 -8.81
N LEU A 296 -1.62 32.00 -9.01
CA LEU A 296 -1.42 30.54 -8.95
C LEU A 296 -0.66 29.99 -10.16
N GLU A 297 -0.68 30.71 -11.28
CA GLU A 297 0.01 30.36 -12.53
C GLU A 297 1.45 30.90 -12.60
N GLU A 298 1.82 31.88 -11.78
CA GLU A 298 3.20 32.37 -11.68
C GLU A 298 4.09 31.40 -10.89
N ASP A 299 4.98 30.72 -11.63
CA ASP A 299 6.03 29.85 -11.08
C ASP A 299 6.94 30.66 -10.14
N ASP A 300 7.12 30.17 -8.91
CA ASP A 300 7.88 30.83 -7.86
C ASP A 300 9.19 30.07 -7.62
N ASP A 301 10.21 30.46 -8.38
CA ASP A 301 11.54 29.83 -8.39
C ASP A 301 12.17 29.71 -6.99
N GLU A 302 11.95 30.71 -6.13
CA GLU A 302 12.46 30.72 -4.75
C GLU A 302 11.76 29.67 -3.88
N LEU A 303 10.44 29.47 -4.08
CA LEU A 303 9.67 28.48 -3.34
C LEU A 303 10.04 27.07 -3.81
N ASP A 304 10.27 26.90 -5.10
CA ASP A 304 10.73 25.65 -5.67
C ASP A 304 12.14 25.30 -5.20
N ALA A 305 13.05 26.28 -5.14
CA ALA A 305 14.36 26.09 -4.52
C ALA A 305 14.26 25.70 -3.03
N PHE A 306 13.29 26.26 -2.28
CA PHE A 306 13.06 25.86 -0.90
C PHE A 306 12.47 24.45 -0.77
N ASN A 307 11.54 24.07 -1.64
CA ASN A 307 10.92 22.75 -1.64
C ASN A 307 11.86 21.64 -2.13
N ALA A 308 12.86 21.98 -2.95
CA ALA A 308 13.89 21.05 -3.42
C ALA A 308 14.90 20.64 -2.33
N LEU A 309 14.98 21.38 -1.22
CA LEU A 309 15.82 21.05 -0.07
C LEU A 309 15.28 19.81 0.67
N GLU A 310 16.16 19.11 1.37
CA GLU A 310 15.77 17.98 2.20
C GLU A 310 14.77 18.43 3.30
N PRO A 311 13.75 17.60 3.65
CA PRO A 311 12.80 17.94 4.71
C PRO A 311 13.47 18.35 6.04
N ALA A 312 14.60 17.74 6.38
CA ALA A 312 15.38 18.08 7.58
C ALA A 312 15.95 19.51 7.51
N GLU A 313 16.51 19.92 6.37
CA GLU A 313 17.05 21.27 6.16
C GLU A 313 15.93 22.32 6.16
N ARG A 314 14.77 21.98 5.57
CA ARG A 314 13.58 22.84 5.59
C ARG A 314 13.10 23.08 7.02
N LEU A 315 13.04 22.03 7.84
CA LEU A 315 12.70 22.14 9.26
C LEU A 315 13.71 23.01 10.00
N HIS A 316 15.01 22.83 9.76
CA HIS A 316 16.06 23.60 10.39
C HIS A 316 15.95 25.10 10.10
N LYS A 317 15.74 25.48 8.83
CA LYS A 317 15.52 26.89 8.43
C LYS A 317 14.27 27.49 9.10
N LEU A 318 13.19 26.73 9.21
CA LEU A 318 11.96 27.15 9.91
C LEU A 318 12.20 27.37 11.40
N VAL A 319 12.90 26.46 12.07
CA VAL A 319 13.21 26.57 13.51
C VAL A 319 14.12 27.76 13.79
N LEU A 320 15.15 27.97 12.95
CA LEU A 320 16.00 29.16 13.04
C LEU A 320 15.20 30.45 12.87
N PHE A 321 14.33 30.52 11.86
CA PHE A 321 13.46 31.67 11.65
C PHE A 321 12.56 31.97 12.85
N LEU A 322 11.94 30.92 13.43
CA LEU A 322 11.11 31.05 14.63
C LEU A 322 11.90 31.58 15.84
N ARG A 323 13.17 31.19 15.97
CA ARG A 323 14.05 31.68 17.05
C ARG A 323 14.53 33.09 16.84
N GLU A 324 14.99 33.43 15.64
CA GLU A 324 15.54 34.74 15.33
C GLU A 324 14.46 35.83 15.32
N LYS A 325 13.30 35.55 14.70
CA LYS A 325 12.23 36.55 14.54
C LYS A 325 11.28 36.62 15.73
N TYR A 326 10.91 35.46 16.28
CA TYR A 326 9.87 35.36 17.32
C TYR A 326 10.40 34.92 18.68
N ARG A 327 11.71 34.65 18.81
CA ARG A 327 12.28 34.07 20.04
C ARG A 327 11.50 32.85 20.50
N TYR A 328 11.02 32.05 19.55
CA TYR A 328 10.14 30.92 19.82
C TYR A 328 10.90 29.61 19.61
N CYS A 329 10.87 28.74 20.62
CA CYS A 329 11.36 27.38 20.45
C CYS A 329 10.23 26.43 20.05
N PHE A 330 10.36 25.83 18.87
CA PHE A 330 9.42 24.83 18.34
C PHE A 330 9.30 23.59 19.22
N TRP A 331 10.41 23.11 19.78
CA TRP A 331 10.46 21.89 20.60
C TRP A 331 9.91 22.11 22.01
N CYS A 332 10.32 23.20 22.69
CA CYS A 332 9.77 23.57 24.00
C CYS A 332 8.34 24.15 23.92
N LYS A 333 7.92 24.59 22.73
CA LYS A 333 6.65 25.28 22.46
C LYS A 333 6.45 26.55 23.29
N TYR A 334 7.52 27.29 23.53
CA TYR A 334 7.53 28.49 24.36
C TYR A 334 8.15 29.67 23.61
N ALA A 335 7.54 30.85 23.76
CA ALA A 335 8.05 32.13 23.28
C ALA A 335 8.80 32.82 24.42
N TYR A 336 10.06 33.14 24.19
CA TYR A 336 10.93 33.81 25.16
C TYR A 336 10.87 35.33 24.99
N GLU A 337 10.93 36.06 26.09
CA GLU A 337 10.85 37.52 26.08
C GLU A 337 12.23 38.17 25.78
N ALA A 338 13.31 37.55 26.25
CA ALA A 338 14.69 38.01 26.08
C ALA A 338 15.58 36.98 25.37
N ASP A 339 16.53 37.48 24.56
CA ASP A 339 17.49 36.65 23.81
C ASP A 339 18.37 35.78 24.73
N LEU A 340 18.69 36.29 25.93
CA LEU A 340 19.48 35.57 26.94
C LEU A 340 18.78 34.33 27.50
N GLU A 341 17.45 34.31 27.55
CA GLU A 341 16.68 33.15 28.00
C GLU A 341 16.56 32.09 26.90
N LEU A 342 16.62 32.52 25.64
CA LEU A 342 16.65 31.64 24.48
C LEU A 342 17.99 30.88 24.37
N GLU A 343 19.10 31.47 24.82
CA GLU A 343 20.41 30.79 24.91
C GLU A 343 20.43 29.64 25.92
N GLY A 344 19.49 29.60 26.87
CA GLY A 344 19.29 28.48 27.80
C GLY A 344 18.55 27.29 27.19
N CYS A 345 18.10 27.37 25.94
CA CYS A 345 17.37 26.31 25.26
C CYS A 345 18.34 25.21 24.75
N PRO A 346 18.07 23.91 24.98
CA PRO A 346 19.04 22.81 24.81
C PRO A 346 19.72 22.69 23.44
N GLY A 347 19.06 23.08 22.35
CA GLY A 347 19.66 23.04 21.01
C GLY A 347 18.64 23.38 19.93
N LEU A 348 18.91 23.04 18.66
CA LEU A 348 18.03 23.34 17.52
C LEU A 348 17.27 22.10 17.01
N THR A 349 17.71 20.90 17.40
CA THR A 349 17.19 19.63 16.92
C THR A 349 16.23 18.99 17.92
N GLU A 350 15.45 18.01 17.47
CA GLU A 350 14.57 17.21 18.33
C GLU A 350 15.38 16.49 19.41
N GLU A 351 16.52 15.91 19.03
CA GLU A 351 17.41 15.10 19.87
C GLU A 351 17.98 15.90 21.06
N ASP A 352 18.13 17.22 20.92
CA ASP A 352 18.61 18.07 22.01
C ASP A 352 17.56 18.25 23.13
N HIS A 353 16.28 17.95 22.86
CA HIS A 353 15.15 18.20 23.76
C HIS A 353 14.44 16.94 24.26
N ASP A 354 14.90 15.74 23.85
CA ASP A 354 14.51 14.45 24.42
C ASP A 354 15.21 14.21 25.77
#